data_AF-A0A520JXQ3-F1
#
_entry.id   AF-A0A520JXQ3-F1
#
_cell.length_a   1.000
_cell.length_b   1.000
_cell.length_c   1.000
_cell.angle_alpha   90.00
_cell.angle_beta   90.00
_cell.angle_gamma   90.00
#
_symmetry.space_group_name_H-M   'P 1'
#
loop_
_entity.id
_entity.type
_entity.pdbx_description
1 polymer ?
#
loop_
_entity_poly.entity_id
_entity_poly.type
_entity_poly.pdbx_seq_one_letter_code
_entity_poly.pdbx_strand_id
1 'polypeptide(L)'
;MNQPKGFAGGRQKLKLVLMLLTLLGISFSTGCITSEPERGITEAESKAIAREFVENSPTYRFDGFDLVYNQTIVLRCPSCWVFVFEFKSRHAGYGDRTGQVLAQVITPHTAVITVINGTVTGAVLDGKWDMITQSYYQTSKMTIEEAMAIARNSDCVQIGRLTDACMYNEYTRTWWIDLDPFTPKEGCNPACVVYEDTKTAEINWRCTGLLP
;
A
#
# COMPACT_ATOMS: atom_id res chain seq x y z
N MET A 1 -20.22 -57.29 18.29
CA MET A 1 -19.80 -58.68 18.59
C MET A 1 -20.34 -59.60 17.50
N ASN A 2 -19.47 -60.49 17.03
CA ASN A 2 -19.72 -61.67 16.18
C ASN A 2 -19.99 -61.46 14.67
N GLN A 3 -18.93 -61.73 13.90
CA GLN A 3 -18.95 -62.10 12.49
C GLN A 3 -19.75 -63.38 12.22
N PRO A 4 -20.10 -63.62 10.95
CA PRO A 4 -19.83 -64.92 10.31
C PRO A 4 -19.00 -64.74 9.02
N LYS A 5 -17.84 -65.40 8.92
CA LYS A 5 -17.62 -66.74 8.33
C LYS A 5 -17.81 -66.80 6.80
N GLY A 6 -16.66 -66.75 6.11
CA GLY A 6 -16.22 -67.75 5.13
C GLY A 6 -17.00 -67.90 3.82
N PHE A 7 -16.36 -67.52 2.72
CA PHE A 7 -16.64 -68.11 1.41
C PHE A 7 -15.40 -68.82 0.86
N ALA A 8 -15.60 -70.11 0.60
CA ALA A 8 -14.68 -71.03 -0.03
C ALA A 8 -14.85 -71.01 -1.55
N GLY A 9 -13.78 -71.39 -2.25
CA GLY A 9 -13.82 -72.02 -3.57
C GLY A 9 -13.93 -71.06 -4.75
N GLY A 10 -13.08 -71.11 -5.78
CA GLY A 10 -12.08 -72.10 -6.12
C GLY A 10 -12.09 -72.33 -7.63
N ARG A 11 -10.91 -72.13 -8.23
CA ARG A 11 -10.38 -72.72 -9.47
C ARG A 11 -10.98 -72.21 -10.79
N GLN A 12 -10.09 -71.77 -11.68
CA GLN A 12 -9.56 -72.68 -12.71
C GLN A 12 -8.17 -72.26 -13.23
N LYS A 13 -7.24 -73.21 -13.06
CA LYS A 13 -6.13 -73.63 -13.95
C LYS A 13 -4.97 -72.63 -14.14
N LEU A 14 -3.87 -72.75 -13.39
CA LEU A 14 -2.77 -73.72 -13.56
C LEU A 14 -1.96 -73.50 -14.85
N LYS A 15 -0.88 -72.72 -14.76
CA LYS A 15 0.41 -73.06 -15.37
C LYS A 15 1.54 -72.73 -14.39
N LEU A 16 2.03 -73.81 -13.79
CA LEU A 16 3.20 -73.91 -12.95
C LEU A 16 4.44 -73.94 -13.86
N VAL A 17 5.28 -72.90 -13.87
CA VAL A 17 6.72 -73.06 -14.15
C VAL A 17 7.49 -72.14 -13.21
N LEU A 18 8.51 -72.75 -12.63
CA LEU A 18 9.31 -72.42 -11.48
C LEU A 18 10.41 -71.40 -11.82
N MET A 19 10.66 -70.49 -10.87
CA MET A 19 11.86 -69.67 -10.60
C MET A 19 13.05 -69.74 -11.57
N LEU A 20 13.64 -68.56 -11.88
CA LEU A 20 15.10 -68.34 -11.87
C LEU A 20 15.40 -66.83 -11.81
N LEU A 21 16.16 -66.43 -10.78
CA LEU A 21 16.68 -65.08 -10.57
C LEU A 21 17.55 -64.64 -11.76
N THR A 22 17.28 -63.44 -12.30
CA THR A 22 18.30 -62.64 -13.00
C THR A 22 18.31 -61.23 -12.42
N LEU A 23 19.30 -61.01 -11.56
CA LEU A 23 19.85 -59.69 -11.26
C LEU A 23 20.41 -59.11 -12.57
N LEU A 24 19.74 -58.12 -13.16
CA LEU A 24 20.32 -57.33 -14.26
C LEU A 24 19.77 -55.90 -14.22
N GLY A 25 20.61 -55.01 -13.68
CA GLY A 25 20.71 -53.61 -14.08
C GLY A 25 19.53 -52.70 -13.77
N ILE A 26 19.42 -52.23 -12.53
CA ILE A 26 18.81 -50.91 -12.29
C ILE A 26 19.77 -49.91 -12.93
N SER A 27 19.44 -49.46 -14.14
CA SER A 27 20.04 -48.28 -14.74
C SER A 27 19.63 -47.08 -13.87
N PHE A 28 20.43 -46.81 -12.84
CA PHE A 28 20.56 -45.47 -12.28
C PHE A 28 21.19 -44.61 -13.39
N SER A 29 20.36 -44.18 -14.34
CA SER A 29 20.68 -42.99 -15.09
C SER A 29 20.72 -41.89 -14.04
N THR A 30 21.93 -41.51 -13.63
CA THR A 30 22.21 -40.21 -13.03
C THR A 30 21.75 -39.16 -14.02
N GLY A 31 20.46 -38.87 -14.01
CA GLY A 31 19.90 -37.66 -14.56
C GLY A 31 20.57 -36.54 -13.78
N CYS A 32 21.47 -35.82 -14.44
CA CYS A 32 21.87 -34.51 -13.95
C CYS A 32 20.57 -33.74 -13.71
N ILE A 33 20.27 -33.44 -12.43
CA ILE A 33 19.30 -32.42 -12.10
C ILE A 33 19.94 -31.13 -12.59
N THR A 34 19.69 -30.76 -13.84
CA THR A 34 19.93 -29.42 -14.32
C THR A 34 18.90 -28.56 -13.60
N SER A 35 19.29 -27.93 -12.49
CA SER A 35 18.50 -26.83 -11.94
C SER A 35 18.35 -25.80 -13.06
N GLU A 36 17.14 -25.67 -13.60
CA GLU A 36 16.85 -24.53 -14.47
C GLU A 36 17.24 -23.27 -13.68
N PRO A 37 18.01 -22.35 -14.27
CA PRO A 37 18.36 -21.12 -13.58
C PRO A 37 17.04 -20.41 -13.26
N GLU A 38 16.81 -20.09 -11.99
CA GLU A 38 15.69 -19.25 -11.59
C GLU A 38 15.79 -17.94 -12.36
N ARG A 39 15.05 -17.84 -13.47
CA ARG A 39 15.00 -16.63 -14.27
C ARG A 39 14.22 -15.61 -13.45
N GLY A 40 14.95 -14.68 -12.85
CA GLY A 40 14.35 -13.55 -12.16
C GLY A 40 13.42 -12.78 -13.09
N ILE A 41 12.35 -12.22 -12.51
CA ILE A 41 11.38 -11.42 -13.27
C ILE A 41 12.06 -10.22 -13.93
N THR A 42 11.69 -9.95 -15.17
CA THR A 42 12.22 -8.84 -15.95
C THR A 42 11.45 -7.54 -15.71
N GLU A 43 12.06 -6.41 -16.10
CA GLU A 43 11.37 -5.11 -16.11
C GLU A 43 10.11 -5.15 -16.98
N ALA A 44 10.18 -5.80 -18.15
CA ALA A 44 9.06 -5.88 -19.10
C ALA A 44 7.86 -6.64 -18.51
N GLU A 45 8.12 -7.77 -17.85
CA GLU A 45 7.09 -8.53 -17.12
C GLU A 45 6.53 -7.70 -15.96
N SER A 46 7.39 -7.04 -15.19
CA SER A 46 6.97 -6.16 -14.08
C SER A 46 6.14 -4.97 -14.55
N LYS A 47 6.46 -4.39 -15.71
CA LYS A 47 5.68 -3.30 -16.33
C LYS A 47 4.31 -3.79 -16.79
N ALA A 48 4.22 -5.01 -17.31
CA ALA A 48 2.94 -5.61 -17.69
C ALA A 48 2.04 -5.81 -16.46
N ILE A 49 2.60 -6.31 -15.36
CA ILE A 49 1.91 -6.43 -14.06
C ILE A 49 1.42 -5.06 -13.57
N ALA A 50 2.27 -4.03 -13.63
CA ALA A 50 1.90 -2.68 -13.21
C ALA A 50 0.78 -2.08 -14.06
N ARG A 51 0.84 -2.28 -15.40
CA ARG A 51 -0.23 -1.84 -16.32
C ARG A 51 -1.54 -2.54 -16.00
N GLU A 52 -1.51 -3.86 -15.86
CA GLU A 52 -2.70 -4.67 -15.55
C GLU A 52 -3.33 -4.23 -14.22
N PHE A 53 -2.52 -3.88 -13.21
CA PHE A 53 -3.02 -3.33 -11.97
C PHE A 53 -3.79 -2.01 -12.17
N VAL A 54 -3.25 -1.07 -12.98
CA VAL A 54 -3.94 0.20 -13.26
C VAL A 54 -5.24 -0.04 -14.01
N GLU A 55 -5.22 -0.87 -15.06
CA GLU A 55 -6.40 -1.18 -15.89
C GLU A 55 -7.51 -1.86 -15.08
N ASN A 56 -7.16 -2.62 -14.04
CA ASN A 56 -8.11 -3.27 -13.13
C ASN A 56 -8.46 -2.45 -11.89
N SER A 57 -7.84 -1.29 -11.69
CA SER A 57 -8.10 -0.44 -10.52
C SER A 57 -9.52 0.15 -10.54
N PRO A 58 -10.15 0.36 -9.38
CA PRO A 58 -11.52 0.89 -9.32
C PRO A 58 -11.70 2.24 -10.03
N THR A 59 -10.74 3.17 -9.91
CA THR A 59 -10.80 4.46 -10.61
C THR A 59 -10.83 4.27 -12.13
N TYR A 60 -9.91 3.47 -12.68
CA TYR A 60 -9.84 3.26 -14.13
C TYR A 60 -11.04 2.47 -14.65
N ARG A 61 -11.47 1.43 -13.94
CA ARG A 61 -12.62 0.60 -14.38
C ARG A 61 -13.95 1.34 -14.36
N PHE A 62 -14.11 2.30 -13.46
CA PHE A 62 -15.35 3.04 -13.35
C PHE A 62 -15.58 3.90 -14.60
N ASP A 63 -14.58 4.66 -15.04
CA ASP A 63 -14.71 5.57 -16.19
C ASP A 63 -13.39 6.05 -16.82
N GLY A 64 -12.30 5.31 -16.59
CA GLY A 64 -10.97 5.60 -17.12
C GLY A 64 -10.80 5.24 -18.60
N PHE A 65 -9.96 6.00 -19.30
CA PHE A 65 -9.61 5.82 -20.71
C PHE A 65 -8.25 6.47 -21.02
N ASP A 66 -7.73 6.22 -22.23
CA ASP A 66 -6.44 6.76 -22.71
C ASP A 66 -5.23 6.42 -21.81
N LEU A 67 -5.11 5.17 -21.32
CA LEU A 67 -3.95 4.77 -20.51
C LEU A 67 -2.64 4.75 -21.31
N VAL A 68 -1.75 5.68 -20.99
CA VAL A 68 -0.43 5.83 -21.59
C VAL A 68 0.65 5.52 -20.55
N TYR A 69 1.69 4.80 -20.97
CA TYR A 69 2.89 4.62 -20.16
C TYR A 69 3.79 5.85 -20.33
N ASN A 70 4.24 6.44 -19.22
CA ASN A 70 5.12 7.62 -19.23
C ASN A 70 6.59 7.21 -19.03
N GLN A 71 6.94 6.60 -17.89
CA GLN A 71 8.34 6.27 -17.57
C GLN A 71 8.50 5.11 -16.58
N THR A 72 9.72 4.54 -16.55
CA THR A 72 10.19 3.58 -15.54
C THR A 72 11.28 4.26 -14.70
N ILE A 73 11.21 4.10 -13.39
CA ILE A 73 12.26 4.47 -12.44
C ILE A 73 12.81 3.18 -11.84
N VAL A 74 14.12 2.95 -12.01
CA VAL A 74 14.81 1.77 -11.45
C VAL A 74 15.19 2.06 -10.00
N LEU A 75 14.83 1.15 -9.09
CA LEU A 75 15.17 1.27 -7.68
C LEU A 75 16.49 0.55 -7.36
N ARG A 76 17.07 0.83 -6.19
CA ARG A 76 18.35 0.26 -5.75
C ARG A 76 18.21 -1.17 -5.18
N CYS A 77 17.53 -2.06 -5.90
CA CYS A 77 17.48 -3.50 -5.61
C CYS A 77 17.18 -4.33 -6.87
N PRO A 78 17.56 -5.63 -6.90
CA PRO A 78 17.17 -6.53 -7.99
C PRO A 78 15.65 -6.65 -8.08
N SER A 79 15.13 -6.63 -9.30
CA SER A 79 13.70 -6.78 -9.56
C SER A 79 12.80 -5.72 -8.92
N CYS A 80 13.28 -4.48 -8.80
CA CYS A 80 12.56 -3.37 -8.18
C CYS A 80 12.40 -2.18 -9.15
N TRP A 81 11.15 -1.85 -9.48
CA TRP A 81 10.84 -0.74 -10.40
C TRP A 81 9.64 0.06 -9.93
N VAL A 82 9.60 1.33 -10.32
CA VAL A 82 8.41 2.16 -10.28
C VAL A 82 8.02 2.50 -11.71
N PHE A 83 6.75 2.32 -12.05
CA PHE A 83 6.18 2.64 -13.35
C PHE A 83 5.19 3.78 -13.20
N VAL A 84 5.31 4.78 -14.06
CA VAL A 84 4.40 5.93 -14.11
C VAL A 84 3.51 5.78 -15.34
N PHE A 85 2.21 5.80 -15.10
CA PHE A 85 1.19 5.81 -16.14
C PHE A 85 0.33 7.06 -16.03
N GLU A 86 -0.24 7.48 -17.14
CA GLU A 86 -1.20 8.57 -17.21
C GLU A 86 -2.47 8.08 -17.88
N PHE A 87 -3.63 8.51 -17.37
CA PHE A 87 -4.92 8.23 -18.00
C PHE A 87 -5.89 9.37 -17.72
N LYS A 88 -7.09 9.30 -18.29
CA LYS A 88 -8.17 10.26 -18.01
C LYS A 88 -9.40 9.53 -17.51
N SER A 89 -10.15 10.16 -16.62
CA SER A 89 -11.49 9.73 -16.21
C SER A 89 -12.54 10.69 -16.78
N ARG A 90 -13.78 10.24 -16.96
CA ARG A 90 -14.90 11.09 -17.41
C ARG A 90 -15.48 11.97 -16.29
N HIS A 91 -15.19 11.62 -15.04
CA HIS A 91 -15.59 12.34 -13.84
C HIS A 91 -14.39 12.51 -12.90
N ALA A 92 -14.49 13.51 -12.04
CA ALA A 92 -13.53 13.71 -10.95
C ALA A 92 -13.65 12.63 -9.87
N GLY A 93 -12.64 12.55 -9.01
CA GLY A 93 -12.59 11.67 -7.85
C GLY A 93 -11.81 10.38 -8.07
N TYR A 94 -11.85 9.51 -7.06
CA TYR A 94 -11.08 8.27 -7.00
C TYR A 94 -11.97 7.10 -6.61
N GLY A 95 -11.55 5.88 -6.96
CA GLY A 95 -12.23 4.65 -6.56
C GLY A 95 -13.50 4.37 -7.35
N ASP A 96 -14.32 3.48 -6.81
CA ASP A 96 -15.70 3.26 -7.26
C ASP A 96 -16.59 4.38 -6.71
N ARG A 97 -17.31 5.05 -7.62
CA ARG A 97 -18.15 6.20 -7.33
C ARG A 97 -19.63 5.91 -7.62
N THR A 98 -20.01 4.63 -7.68
CA THR A 98 -21.39 4.21 -7.93
C THR A 98 -22.34 4.82 -6.89
N GLY A 99 -23.43 5.41 -7.37
CA GLY A 99 -24.45 6.04 -6.52
C GLY A 99 -24.13 7.48 -6.06
N GLN A 100 -22.98 8.04 -6.45
CA GLN A 100 -22.65 9.44 -6.18
C GLN A 100 -23.14 10.35 -7.31
N VAL A 101 -23.47 11.60 -6.98
CA VAL A 101 -23.73 12.64 -7.98
C VAL A 101 -22.37 13.21 -8.42
N LEU A 102 -22.03 13.04 -9.69
CA LEU A 102 -20.69 13.36 -10.22
C LEU A 102 -20.72 14.51 -11.22
N ALA A 103 -19.67 15.34 -11.19
CA ALA A 103 -19.42 16.33 -12.22
C ALA A 103 -18.85 15.65 -13.48
N GLN A 104 -19.41 15.96 -14.65
CA GLN A 104 -18.93 15.47 -15.94
C GLN A 104 -17.74 16.30 -16.42
N VAL A 105 -16.56 16.02 -15.88
CA VAL A 105 -15.31 16.71 -16.20
C VAL A 105 -14.23 15.68 -16.50
N ILE A 106 -13.58 15.83 -17.65
CA ILE A 106 -12.43 15.01 -18.00
C ILE A 106 -11.30 15.32 -17.02
N THR A 107 -10.95 14.34 -16.20
CA THR A 107 -9.95 14.49 -15.14
C THR A 107 -8.71 13.69 -15.50
N PRO A 108 -7.56 14.33 -15.76
CA PRO A 108 -6.31 13.63 -15.97
C PRO A 108 -5.80 13.05 -14.64
N HIS A 109 -5.19 11.88 -14.71
CA HIS A 109 -4.61 11.19 -13.57
C HIS A 109 -3.20 10.68 -13.88
N THR A 110 -2.36 10.62 -12.86
CA THR A 110 -1.03 10.01 -12.87
C THR A 110 -0.97 8.88 -11.84
N ALA A 111 -0.81 7.65 -12.32
CA ALA A 111 -0.66 6.46 -11.49
C ALA A 111 0.82 6.10 -11.34
N VAL A 112 1.29 6.00 -10.10
CA VAL A 112 2.67 5.63 -9.75
C VAL A 112 2.65 4.26 -9.08
N ILE A 113 3.15 3.24 -9.76
CA ILE A 113 3.05 1.83 -9.36
C ILE A 113 4.43 1.26 -9.06
N THR A 114 4.64 0.82 -7.83
CA THR A 114 5.88 0.17 -7.38
C THR A 114 5.71 -1.35 -7.48
N VAL A 115 6.60 -2.00 -8.23
CA VAL A 115 6.66 -3.46 -8.36
C VAL A 115 7.99 -3.96 -7.84
N ILE A 116 7.93 -4.86 -6.86
CA ILE A 116 9.09 -5.52 -6.26
C ILE A 116 8.91 -7.02 -6.42
N ASN A 117 9.89 -7.67 -7.07
CA ASN A 117 9.90 -9.10 -7.32
C ASN A 117 8.58 -9.63 -7.94
N GLY A 118 8.03 -8.87 -8.90
CA GLY A 118 6.79 -9.22 -9.59
C GLY A 118 5.50 -9.02 -8.79
N THR A 119 5.57 -8.35 -7.65
CA THR A 119 4.40 -8.02 -6.83
C THR A 119 4.22 -6.51 -6.78
N VAL A 120 2.99 -6.02 -6.95
CA VAL A 120 2.67 -4.61 -6.72
C VAL A 120 2.71 -4.34 -5.22
N THR A 121 3.70 -3.59 -4.76
CA THR A 121 3.91 -3.27 -3.33
C THR A 121 3.50 -1.85 -2.97
N GLY A 122 3.22 -1.01 -3.96
CA GLY A 122 2.71 0.34 -3.76
C GLY A 122 2.01 0.82 -5.03
N ALA A 123 0.93 1.56 -4.87
CA ALA A 123 0.23 2.15 -5.99
C ALA A 123 -0.48 3.44 -5.55
N VAL A 124 -0.04 4.56 -6.10
CA VAL A 124 -0.53 5.89 -5.72
C VAL A 124 -1.05 6.61 -6.95
N LEU A 125 -2.27 7.10 -6.87
CA LEU A 125 -2.91 7.90 -7.90
C LEU A 125 -2.88 9.38 -7.49
N ASP A 126 -2.37 10.23 -8.37
CA ASP A 126 -2.25 11.69 -8.21
C ASP A 126 -1.49 12.15 -6.97
N GLY A 127 -0.65 11.26 -6.40
CA GLY A 127 0.02 11.49 -5.11
C GLY A 127 -0.94 11.54 -3.92
N LYS A 128 -2.23 11.24 -4.11
CA LYS A 128 -3.31 11.50 -3.14
C LYS A 128 -4.15 10.29 -2.79
N TRP A 129 -4.17 9.25 -3.62
CA TRP A 129 -5.04 8.10 -3.42
C TRP A 129 -4.25 6.80 -3.47
N ASP A 130 -4.30 6.04 -2.39
CA ASP A 130 -3.72 4.72 -2.30
C ASP A 130 -4.65 3.75 -3.05
N MET A 131 -4.17 3.25 -4.18
CA MET A 131 -4.93 2.37 -5.04
C MET A 131 -5.02 0.94 -4.50
N ILE A 132 -4.20 0.56 -3.52
CA ILE A 132 -4.27 -0.77 -2.88
C ILE A 132 -5.32 -0.73 -1.77
N THR A 133 -5.25 0.25 -0.89
CA THR A 133 -6.17 0.37 0.26
C THR A 133 -7.47 1.10 -0.06
N GLN A 134 -7.58 1.71 -1.25
CA GLN A 134 -8.73 2.51 -1.68
C GLN A 134 -9.08 3.61 -0.69
N SER A 135 -8.06 4.37 -0.30
CA SER A 135 -8.18 5.47 0.64
C SER A 135 -7.25 6.61 0.25
N TYR A 136 -7.41 7.79 0.84
CA TYR A 136 -6.45 8.87 0.60
C TYR A 136 -5.06 8.45 1.06
N TYR A 137 -4.09 8.46 0.13
CA TYR A 137 -2.68 8.20 0.36
C TYR A 137 -2.16 9.22 1.36
N GLN A 138 -2.11 8.80 2.63
CA GLN A 138 -1.48 9.56 3.67
C GLN A 138 0.01 9.44 3.42
N THR A 139 0.58 10.38 2.66
CA THR A 139 2.03 10.61 2.67
C THR A 139 2.38 11.08 4.08
N SER A 140 2.55 10.10 4.98
CA SER A 140 2.84 10.25 6.41
C SER A 140 1.96 11.30 7.09
N LYS A 141 0.86 10.85 7.71
CA LYS A 141 0.23 11.61 8.80
C LYS A 141 1.37 12.14 9.66
N MET A 142 1.54 13.46 9.69
CA MET A 142 2.66 14.10 10.36
C MET A 142 2.74 13.53 11.77
N THR A 143 3.88 12.96 12.15
CA THR A 143 3.98 12.39 13.48
C THR A 143 4.02 13.52 14.51
N ILE A 144 3.74 13.21 15.78
CA ILE A 144 3.89 14.20 16.83
C ILE A 144 5.34 14.70 16.92
N GLU A 145 6.32 13.85 16.66
CA GLU A 145 7.75 14.22 16.66
C GLU A 145 8.06 15.27 15.57
N GLU A 146 7.51 15.08 14.37
CA GLU A 146 7.63 16.05 13.27
C GLU A 146 6.92 17.36 13.61
N ALA A 147 5.69 17.28 14.14
CA ALA A 147 4.93 18.47 14.57
C ALA A 147 5.68 19.25 15.66
N MET A 148 6.25 18.56 16.64
CA MET A 148 7.08 19.14 17.69
C MET A 148 8.36 19.77 17.13
N ALA A 149 8.98 19.17 16.11
CA ALA A 149 10.15 19.74 15.45
C ALA A 149 9.81 21.06 14.73
N ILE A 150 8.67 21.12 14.04
CA ILE A 150 8.20 22.36 13.40
C ILE A 150 7.88 23.42 14.46
N ALA A 151 7.13 23.05 15.50
CA ALA A 151 6.78 23.95 16.59
C ALA A 151 8.02 24.55 17.28
N ARG A 152 9.06 23.72 17.54
CA ARG A 152 10.33 24.16 18.13
C ARG A 152 11.09 25.18 17.27
N ASN A 153 10.91 25.11 15.96
CA ASN A 153 11.57 25.99 14.98
C ASN A 153 10.67 27.15 14.52
N SER A 154 9.63 27.48 15.29
CA SER A 154 8.66 28.53 14.96
C SER A 154 8.57 29.59 16.05
N ASP A 155 7.79 30.66 15.83
CA ASP A 155 7.56 31.70 16.83
C ASP A 155 6.82 31.20 18.09
N CYS A 156 6.24 30.00 18.06
CA CYS A 156 5.61 29.40 19.24
C CYS A 156 6.54 29.34 20.46
N VAL A 157 7.84 29.07 20.28
CA VAL A 157 8.79 29.01 21.40
C VAL A 157 9.17 30.38 21.96
N GLN A 158 8.79 31.46 21.29
CA GLN A 158 9.00 32.82 21.80
C GLN A 158 7.91 33.22 22.81
N ILE A 159 6.72 32.61 22.73
CA ILE A 159 5.60 32.96 23.61
C ILE A 159 5.43 32.02 24.81
N GLY A 160 5.97 30.80 24.74
CA GLY A 160 5.83 29.81 25.80
C GLY A 160 6.62 28.53 25.56
N ARG A 161 6.61 27.66 26.56
CA ARG A 161 7.21 26.31 26.48
C ARG A 161 6.20 25.34 25.87
N LEU A 162 6.61 24.57 24.87
CA LEU A 162 5.82 23.45 24.35
C LEU A 162 5.65 22.39 25.44
N THR A 163 4.43 21.91 25.61
CA THR A 163 4.08 20.85 26.55
C THR A 163 3.86 19.51 25.83
N ASP A 164 3.72 18.43 26.59
CA ASP A 164 3.36 17.11 26.03
C ASP A 164 1.84 16.98 25.76
N ALA A 165 1.04 17.96 26.22
CA ALA A 165 -0.39 18.00 25.95
C ALA A 165 -0.61 18.44 24.49
N CYS A 166 -0.97 17.47 23.65
CA CYS A 166 -1.21 17.70 22.24
C CYS A 166 -2.40 16.91 21.73
N MET A 167 -3.04 17.41 20.67
CA MET A 167 -4.09 16.71 19.94
C MET A 167 -3.93 16.92 18.45
N TYR A 168 -4.35 15.93 17.66
CA TYR A 168 -4.44 16.06 16.22
C TYR A 168 -5.90 16.20 15.79
N ASN A 169 -6.20 17.23 15.00
CA ASN A 169 -7.51 17.44 14.40
C ASN A 169 -7.48 16.93 12.96
N GLU A 170 -8.20 15.83 12.69
CA GLU A 170 -8.21 15.20 11.37
C GLU A 170 -8.96 16.02 10.31
N TYR A 171 -9.94 16.84 10.72
CA TYR A 171 -10.71 17.67 9.81
C TYR A 171 -9.87 18.82 9.26
N THR A 172 -9.10 19.50 10.13
CA THR A 172 -8.23 20.61 9.73
C THR A 172 -6.81 20.17 9.38
N ARG A 173 -6.47 18.89 9.60
CA ARG A 173 -5.13 18.32 9.43
C ARG A 173 -4.07 19.13 10.19
N THR A 174 -4.35 19.41 11.46
CA THR A 174 -3.48 20.22 12.34
C THR A 174 -3.15 19.51 13.63
N TRP A 175 -1.90 19.59 14.07
CA TRP A 175 -1.52 19.32 15.46
C TRP A 175 -1.68 20.58 16.30
N TRP A 176 -2.30 20.43 17.46
CA TRP A 176 -2.43 21.46 18.48
C TRP A 176 -1.58 21.04 19.66
N ILE A 177 -0.53 21.81 19.95
CA ILE A 177 0.39 21.54 21.05
C ILE A 177 0.20 22.67 22.07
N ASP A 178 -0.21 22.33 23.29
CA ASP A 178 -0.44 23.33 24.31
C ASP A 178 0.88 23.99 24.73
N LEU A 179 0.80 25.29 25.00
CA LEU A 179 1.94 26.12 25.42
C LEU A 179 1.74 26.56 26.86
N ASP A 180 2.80 26.44 27.68
CA ASP A 180 2.92 27.15 28.95
C ASP A 180 3.47 28.56 28.65
N PRO A 181 2.63 29.62 28.63
CA PRO A 181 3.07 30.94 28.19
C PRO A 181 4.04 31.59 29.19
N PHE A 182 5.05 32.29 28.67
CA PHE A 182 5.93 33.11 29.51
C PHE A 182 5.21 34.34 30.08
N THR A 183 4.14 34.79 29.43
CA THR A 183 3.27 35.86 29.90
C THR A 183 1.82 35.36 29.90
N PRO A 184 1.30 34.92 31.05
CA PRO A 184 -0.07 34.44 31.16
C PRO A 184 -1.09 35.51 30.77
N LYS A 185 -2.14 35.09 30.07
CA LYS A 185 -3.34 35.90 29.81
C LYS A 185 -4.49 35.28 30.57
N GLU A 186 -5.12 36.06 31.44
CA GLU A 186 -6.23 35.58 32.26
C GLU A 186 -7.35 35.02 31.37
N GLY A 187 -7.83 33.83 31.71
CA GLY A 187 -8.86 33.13 30.94
C GLY A 187 -8.43 32.56 29.59
N CYS A 188 -7.14 32.62 29.22
CA CYS A 188 -6.66 32.14 27.93
C CYS A 188 -5.61 31.03 28.03
N ASN A 189 -5.74 30.04 27.15
CA ASN A 189 -4.79 28.91 27.02
C ASN A 189 -4.25 28.84 25.58
N PRO A 190 -2.99 29.23 25.34
CA PRO A 190 -2.41 29.21 24.01
C PRO A 190 -2.05 27.79 23.56
N ALA A 191 -2.06 27.59 22.25
CA ALA A 191 -1.50 26.41 21.58
C ALA A 191 -0.66 26.83 20.38
N CYS A 192 0.36 26.05 20.09
CA CYS A 192 1.04 26.05 18.81
C CYS A 192 0.27 25.13 17.86
N VAL A 193 -0.32 25.70 16.81
CA VAL A 193 -1.07 24.97 15.78
C VAL A 193 -0.14 24.72 14.61
N VAL A 194 0.19 23.46 14.37
CA VAL A 194 1.07 23.03 13.28
C VAL A 194 0.25 22.40 12.17
N TYR A 195 0.34 22.96 10.97
CA TYR A 195 -0.41 22.51 9.79
C TYR A 195 0.35 21.40 9.08
N GLU A 196 -0.30 20.25 8.91
CA GLU A 196 0.32 19.09 8.26
C GLU A 196 0.67 19.35 6.79
N ASP A 197 -0.21 20.07 6.08
CA ASP A 197 -0.09 20.24 4.62
C ASP A 197 0.97 21.28 4.24
N THR A 198 1.10 22.35 5.02
CA THR A 198 2.06 23.45 4.75
C THR A 198 3.35 23.35 5.55
N LYS A 199 3.38 22.49 6.58
CA LYS A 199 4.49 22.36 7.54
C LYS A 199 4.85 23.68 8.22
N THR A 200 3.86 24.53 8.47
CA THR A 200 4.00 25.81 9.19
C THR A 200 3.34 25.73 10.55
N ALA A 201 3.69 26.66 11.45
CA ALA A 201 3.11 26.75 12.79
C ALA A 201 2.63 28.17 13.10
N GLU A 202 1.50 28.27 13.80
CA GLU A 202 0.88 29.52 14.21
C GLU A 202 0.42 29.43 15.67
N ILE A 203 0.40 30.58 16.35
CA ILE A 203 -0.06 30.67 17.74
C ILE A 203 -1.57 30.90 17.76
N ASN A 204 -2.30 30.08 18.52
CA ASN A 204 -3.72 30.26 18.74
C ASN A 204 -4.03 30.41 20.24
N TRP A 205 -4.58 31.55 20.63
CA TRP A 205 -5.04 31.81 21.99
C TRP A 205 -6.52 31.43 22.15
N ARG A 206 -6.79 30.35 22.88
CA ARG A 206 -8.16 29.93 23.20
C ARG A 206 -8.57 30.58 24.52
N CYS A 207 -9.33 31.66 24.44
CA CYS A 207 -9.80 32.41 25.61
C CYS A 207 -11.26 32.08 25.95
N THR A 208 -11.56 31.91 27.23
CA THR A 208 -12.92 31.77 27.76
C THR A 208 -13.30 33.04 28.52
N GLY A 209 -14.43 33.66 28.15
CA GLY A 209 -14.92 34.91 28.74
C GLY A 209 -14.92 36.06 27.72
N LEU A 210 -15.86 37.00 27.85
CA LEU A 210 -15.83 38.26 27.09
C LEU A 210 -14.53 39.00 27.46
N LEU A 211 -13.66 39.24 26.48
CA LEU A 211 -12.58 40.20 26.63
C LEU A 211 -13.20 41.53 27.12
N PRO A 212 -12.73 42.14 28.21
CA PRO A 212 -13.22 43.44 28.65
C PRO A 212 -13.00 44.53 27.59
#